data_AF-A0A6P0JYE3-F1
#
_entry.id   AF-A0A6P0JYE3-F1
#
_cell.length_a   1.000
_cell.length_b   1.000
_cell.length_c   1.000
_cell.angle_alpha   90.00
_cell.angle_beta   90.00
_cell.angle_gamma   90.00
#
_symmetry.space_group_name_H-M   'P 1'
#
loop_
_entity.id
_entity.type
_entity.pdbx_description
1 polymer ?
#
loop_
_entity_poly.entity_id
_entity_poly.type
_entity_poly.pdbx_seq_one_letter_code
_entity_poly.pdbx_strand_id
1 'polypeptide(L)'
;MLFNHRFLLRLITNLVICTLALSCVSVLLWTIDEFVGWDILPDTLGIYVRALVIGIAWITATLIAVHLLLSLTLFAEASATRAKLTDFKVSPLLKRRLKRLLILTVLVSILLLFGLQVVDGARKKVAQQVAQQEAIVKFNQIQEDIEQALPEILKQFTPSLLESIQNNEISASEISQLLQAVTVSFPHKPSLALLIPAEAPYKYYRIDQQAILLDKNRVPYLKPQFYFEFPTQLETEIVDKLFSGQTSSTETALNGVFIKNTLPSSWGILRLDGQVIALVYLGVNYRCPQATELIKDSCIHSGPLALYTN
;
A
#
# COMPACT_ATOMS: atom_id res chain seq x y z
N MET A 1 1.30 66.31 11.73
CA MET A 1 2.43 65.46 12.17
C MET A 1 2.90 64.64 10.98
N LEU A 2 3.94 65.11 10.26
CA LEU A 2 4.50 64.37 9.12
C LEU A 2 5.36 63.22 9.66
N PHE A 3 4.76 62.02 9.72
CA PHE A 3 5.51 60.81 10.02
C PHE A 3 6.67 60.68 9.02
N ASN A 4 7.89 60.60 9.54
CA ASN A 4 9.10 60.63 8.73
C ASN A 4 9.16 59.38 7.85
N HIS A 5 8.75 59.51 6.58
CA HIS A 5 8.59 58.42 5.62
C HIS A 5 9.85 57.53 5.52
N ARG A 6 11.05 58.12 5.72
CA ARG A 6 12.33 57.40 5.76
C ARG A 6 12.48 56.45 6.95
N PHE A 7 11.92 56.80 8.11
CA PHE A 7 11.89 55.94 9.29
C PHE A 7 10.95 54.76 9.07
N LEU A 8 9.76 55.02 8.55
CA LEU A 8 8.78 53.97 8.23
C LEU A 8 9.33 52.97 7.20
N LEU A 9 10.00 53.46 6.15
CA LEU A 9 10.58 52.60 5.12
C LEU A 9 11.71 51.71 5.68
N ARG A 10 12.55 52.23 6.58
CA ARG A 10 13.59 51.46 7.27
C ARG A 10 12.99 50.42 8.21
N LEU A 11 11.95 50.78 8.95
CA LEU A 11 11.26 49.87 9.87
C LEU A 11 10.63 48.70 9.10
N ILE A 12 9.92 48.99 8.01
CA ILE A 12 9.29 47.97 7.15
C ILE A 12 10.36 47.07 6.53
N THR A 13 11.45 47.64 5.98
CA THR A 13 12.53 46.84 5.37
C THR A 13 13.18 45.90 6.39
N ASN A 14 13.44 46.38 7.62
CA ASN A 14 14.05 45.56 8.66
C ASN A 14 13.08 44.45 9.15
N LEU A 15 11.80 44.77 9.32
CA LEU A 15 10.77 43.78 9.66
C LEU A 15 10.70 42.67 8.61
N VAL A 16 10.73 43.04 7.32
CA VAL A 16 10.69 42.08 6.21
C VAL A 16 11.93 41.18 6.19
N ILE A 17 13.11 41.74 6.48
CA ILE A 17 14.35 40.94 6.56
C ILE A 17 14.29 39.97 7.75
N CYS A 18 13.81 40.43 8.91
CA CYS A 18 13.64 39.59 10.10
C CYS A 18 12.65 38.45 9.83
N THR A 19 11.50 38.73 9.22
CA THR A 19 10.50 37.69 8.91
C THR A 19 10.99 36.71 7.85
N LEU A 20 11.74 37.16 6.84
CA LEU A 20 12.37 36.29 5.85
C LEU A 20 13.40 35.36 6.49
N ALA A 21 14.27 35.89 7.38
CA ALA A 21 15.25 35.09 8.09
C ALA A 21 14.57 34.04 8.99
N LEU A 22 13.50 34.44 9.69
CA LEU A 22 12.73 33.54 10.54
C LEU A 22 12.07 32.42 9.72
N SER A 23 11.51 32.75 8.55
CA SER A 23 10.93 31.78 7.62
C SER A 23 11.97 30.78 7.09
N CYS A 24 13.16 31.24 6.70
CA CYS A 24 14.26 30.35 6.30
C CYS A 24 14.65 29.37 7.41
N VAL A 25 14.78 29.85 8.65
CA VAL A 25 15.10 29.01 9.81
C VAL A 25 13.97 28.02 10.08
N SER A 26 12.71 28.43 10.00
CA SER A 26 11.56 27.54 10.18
C SER A 26 11.51 26.43 9.14
N VAL A 27 11.76 26.73 7.86
CA VAL A 27 11.77 25.69 6.82
C VAL A 27 12.96 24.76 6.98
N LEU A 28 14.14 25.29 7.32
CA LEU A 28 15.33 24.47 7.54
C LEU A 28 15.14 23.53 8.73
N LEU A 29 14.60 24.01 9.86
CA LEU A 29 14.23 23.17 11.00
C LEU A 29 13.19 22.10 10.62
N TRP A 30 12.16 22.47 9.86
CA TRP A 30 11.16 21.52 9.37
C TRP A 30 11.77 20.45 8.44
N THR A 31 12.74 20.84 7.61
CA THR A 31 13.41 19.92 6.69
C THR A 31 14.32 18.94 7.44
N ILE A 32 15.00 19.41 8.49
CA ILE A 32 15.83 18.57 9.37
C ILE A 32 14.98 17.58 10.16
N ASP A 33 13.90 18.04 10.80
CA ASP A 33 12.98 17.21 11.58
C ASP A 33 12.44 16.04 10.74
N GLU A 34 12.01 16.34 9.52
CA GLU A 34 11.46 15.34 8.59
C GLU A 34 12.54 14.36 8.07
N PHE A 35 13.78 14.82 7.83
CA PHE A 35 14.85 13.94 7.34
C PHE A 35 15.38 13.01 8.44
N VAL A 36 15.32 13.45 9.69
CA VAL A 36 15.74 12.66 10.85
C VAL A 36 14.66 11.66 11.26
N GLY A 37 13.41 11.79 10.76
CA GLY A 37 12.30 10.90 11.11
C GLY A 37 11.94 10.99 12.61
N TRP A 38 12.25 12.13 13.24
CA TRP A 38 11.95 12.37 14.63
C TRP A 38 10.47 12.74 14.76
N ASP A 39 9.61 11.72 14.88
CA ASP A 39 8.23 11.88 15.37
C ASP A 39 8.24 12.29 16.86
N ILE A 40 8.76 13.49 17.16
CA ILE A 40 8.72 14.04 18.54
C ILE A 40 7.29 14.46 18.89
N LEU A 41 6.44 14.70 17.90
CA LEU A 41 5.09 15.21 18.11
C LEU A 41 4.02 14.13 17.83
N PRO A 42 3.09 13.90 18.77
CA PRO A 42 1.91 13.06 18.54
C PRO A 42 1.14 13.50 17.27
N ASP A 43 0.52 12.55 16.57
CA ASP A 43 -0.23 12.76 15.31
C ASP A 43 -1.23 13.93 15.36
N THR A 44 -1.80 14.20 16.53
CA THR A 44 -2.75 15.28 16.76
C THR A 44 -2.12 16.67 16.73
N LEU A 45 -0.84 16.82 17.11
CA LEU A 45 -0.09 18.08 17.09
C LEU A 45 0.57 18.33 15.73
N GLY A 46 0.85 17.28 14.96
CA GLY A 46 1.43 17.40 13.61
C GLY A 46 0.57 18.22 12.64
N ILE A 47 -0.75 18.18 12.79
CA ILE A 47 -1.68 18.96 11.96
C ILE A 47 -1.55 20.47 12.22
N TYR A 48 -1.42 20.87 13.49
CA TYR A 48 -1.29 22.29 13.86
C TYR A 48 0.07 22.86 13.46
N VAL A 49 1.14 22.07 13.60
CA VAL A 49 2.48 22.48 13.14
C VAL A 49 2.52 22.61 11.62
N ARG A 50 1.91 21.68 10.88
CA ARG A 50 1.76 21.79 9.41
C ARG A 50 0.98 23.04 9.01
N ALA A 51 -0.15 23.32 9.68
CA ALA A 51 -0.94 24.52 9.42
C ALA A 51 -0.15 25.82 9.70
N LEU A 52 0.65 25.83 10.76
CA LEU A 52 1.49 26.97 11.13
C LEU A 52 2.63 27.19 10.12
N VAL A 53 3.30 26.12 9.67
CA VAL A 53 4.34 26.20 8.62
C VAL A 53 3.75 26.69 7.29
N ILE A 54 2.59 26.18 6.88
CA ILE A 54 1.87 26.64 5.68
C ILE A 54 1.48 28.12 5.82
N GLY A 55 0.99 28.53 6.99
CA GLY A 55 0.66 29.92 7.29
C GLY A 55 1.87 30.85 7.18
N ILE A 56 3.00 30.46 7.77
CA ILE A 56 4.27 31.20 7.67
C ILE A 56 4.76 31.26 6.22
N ALA A 57 4.65 30.17 5.46
CA ALA A 57 5.02 30.13 4.04
C ALA A 57 4.18 31.10 3.19
N TRP A 58 2.86 31.16 3.41
CA TRP A 58 1.97 32.12 2.75
C TRP A 58 2.30 33.57 3.12
N ILE A 59 2.54 33.84 4.40
CA ILE A 59 2.97 35.17 4.86
C ILE A 59 4.31 35.55 4.20
N THR A 60 5.24 34.61 4.07
CA THR A 60 6.53 34.84 3.41
C THR A 60 6.37 35.09 1.91
N ALA A 61 5.51 34.33 1.22
CA ALA A 61 5.23 34.51 -0.19
C ALA A 61 4.60 35.88 -0.49
N THR A 62 3.63 36.32 0.33
CA THR A 62 3.01 37.64 0.20
C THR A 62 4.02 38.76 0.46
N LEU A 63 4.91 38.60 1.45
CA LEU A 63 6.01 39.53 1.72
C LEU A 63 6.99 39.62 0.54
N ILE A 64 7.36 38.49 -0.07
CA ILE A 64 8.23 38.46 -1.26
C ILE A 64 7.54 39.17 -2.44
N ALA A 65 6.24 38.91 -2.67
CA ALA A 65 5.47 39.56 -3.73
C ALA A 65 5.39 41.08 -3.53
N VAL A 66 5.11 41.54 -2.31
CA VAL A 66 5.13 42.97 -1.95
C VAL A 66 6.51 43.56 -2.18
N HIS A 67 7.58 42.84 -1.85
CA HIS A 67 8.94 43.31 -2.05
C HIS A 67 9.34 43.37 -3.54
N LEU A 68 8.84 42.44 -4.35
CA LEU A 68 8.96 42.43 -5.81
C LEU A 68 8.22 43.61 -6.44
N LEU A 69 6.99 43.86 -6.01
CA LEU A 69 6.19 45.01 -6.47
C LEU A 69 6.85 46.35 -6.09
N LEU A 70 7.40 46.47 -4.88
CA LEU A 70 8.20 47.61 -4.44
C LEU A 70 9.48 47.76 -5.28
N SER A 71 10.13 46.65 -5.64
CA SER A 71 11.33 46.69 -6.47
C SER A 71 11.02 47.05 -7.93
N LEU A 72 9.88 46.57 -8.47
CA LEU A 72 9.38 46.89 -9.80
C LEU A 72 8.92 48.34 -9.90
N THR A 73 8.21 48.85 -8.90
CA THR A 73 7.82 50.27 -8.84
C THR A 73 9.05 51.17 -8.75
N LEU A 74 10.04 50.84 -7.92
CA LEU A 74 11.32 51.56 -7.88
C LEU A 74 12.12 51.43 -9.20
N PHE A 75 12.01 50.31 -9.91
CA PHE A 75 12.66 50.12 -11.22
C PHE A 75 11.95 50.90 -12.34
N ALA A 76 10.62 50.93 -12.32
CA ALA A 76 9.80 51.76 -13.21
C ALA A 76 10.10 53.25 -12.96
N GLU A 77 10.22 53.66 -11.70
CA GLU A 77 10.63 55.01 -11.30
C GLU A 77 12.06 55.34 -11.76
N ALA A 78 12.99 54.39 -11.63
CA ALA A 78 14.37 54.51 -12.14
C ALA A 78 14.45 54.58 -13.69
N SER A 79 13.47 54.00 -14.38
CA SER A 79 13.35 54.04 -15.84
C SER A 79 12.66 55.34 -16.31
N ALA A 80 11.67 55.83 -15.56
CA ALA A 80 11.03 57.13 -15.77
C ALA A 80 11.99 58.31 -15.52
N THR A 81 12.91 58.19 -14.55
CA THR A 81 14.00 59.16 -14.34
C THR A 81 15.00 59.17 -15.50
N ARG A 82 15.30 58.01 -16.12
CA ARG A 82 16.04 57.98 -17.40
C ARG A 82 15.29 58.66 -18.56
N ALA A 83 13.95 58.67 -18.50
CA ALA A 83 13.08 59.34 -19.45
C ALA A 83 12.84 60.85 -19.16
N LYS A 84 13.63 61.48 -18.27
CA LYS A 84 13.57 62.91 -17.90
C LYS A 84 12.25 63.39 -17.27
N LEU A 85 11.54 62.52 -16.55
CA LEU A 85 10.47 62.96 -15.64
C LEU A 85 11.05 63.20 -14.24
N THR A 86 10.57 64.24 -13.56
CA THR A 86 11.17 64.91 -12.38
C THR A 86 11.77 63.98 -11.31
N ASP A 87 13.01 64.29 -10.93
CA ASP A 87 13.94 63.49 -10.12
C ASP A 87 13.54 63.36 -8.63
N PHE A 88 13.35 62.12 -8.17
CA PHE A 88 13.64 61.75 -6.77
C PHE A 88 15.00 61.05 -6.71
N LYS A 89 16.01 61.68 -6.10
CA LYS A 89 17.38 61.15 -5.97
C LYS A 89 17.42 59.94 -5.00
N VAL A 90 17.35 58.72 -5.54
CA VAL A 90 17.61 57.49 -4.77
C VAL A 90 19.13 57.24 -4.68
N SER A 91 19.65 56.98 -3.47
CA SER A 91 21.09 56.85 -3.24
C SER A 91 21.67 55.54 -3.83
N PRO A 92 22.91 55.55 -4.37
CA PRO A 92 23.52 54.40 -5.02
C PRO A 92 23.77 53.21 -4.06
N LEU A 93 23.95 53.50 -2.77
CA LEU A 93 24.06 52.49 -1.71
C LEU A 93 22.76 51.72 -1.51
N LEU A 94 21.61 52.39 -1.60
CA LEU A 94 20.29 51.77 -1.47
C LEU A 94 20.04 50.81 -2.65
N LYS A 95 20.40 51.23 -3.87
CA LYS A 95 20.29 50.41 -5.10
C LYS A 95 21.10 49.12 -5.02
N ARG A 96 22.33 49.17 -4.48
CA ARG A 96 23.18 47.98 -4.31
C ARG A 96 22.64 47.02 -3.25
N ARG A 97 22.08 47.57 -2.15
CA ARG A 97 21.43 46.76 -1.10
C ARG A 97 20.16 46.08 -1.61
N LEU A 98 19.33 46.79 -2.36
CA LEU A 98 18.12 46.23 -2.97
C LEU A 98 18.44 45.10 -3.97
N LYS A 99 19.46 45.29 -4.81
CA LYS A 99 19.89 44.24 -5.75
C LYS A 99 20.38 42.98 -5.03
N ARG A 100 21.12 43.12 -3.92
CA ARG A 100 21.55 41.98 -3.10
C ARG A 100 20.37 41.28 -2.43
N LEU A 101 19.40 42.04 -1.92
CA LEU A 101 18.18 41.49 -1.33
C LEU A 101 17.36 40.71 -2.36
N LEU A 102 17.20 41.23 -3.57
CA LEU A 102 16.47 40.55 -4.65
C LEU A 102 17.14 39.24 -5.08
N ILE A 103 18.47 39.21 -5.16
CA ILE A 103 19.21 37.98 -5.46
C ILE A 103 19.05 36.97 -4.32
N LEU A 104 19.13 37.43 -3.07
CA LEU A 104 18.95 36.59 -1.88
C LEU A 104 17.54 35.98 -1.84
N THR A 105 16.49 36.76 -2.10
CA THR A 105 15.11 36.25 -2.09
C THR A 105 14.88 35.22 -3.18
N VAL A 106 15.38 35.44 -4.41
CA VAL A 106 15.27 34.46 -5.50
C VAL A 106 16.01 33.16 -5.15
N LEU A 107 17.22 33.26 -4.57
CA LEU A 107 17.99 32.09 -4.15
C LEU A 107 17.25 31.28 -3.08
N VAL A 108 16.67 31.95 -2.08
CA VAL A 108 15.86 31.32 -1.04
C VAL A 108 14.63 30.64 -1.63
N SER A 109 13.89 31.29 -2.53
CA SER A 109 12.71 30.69 -3.17
C SER A 109 13.04 29.41 -3.95
N ILE A 110 14.17 29.37 -4.67
CA ILE A 110 14.61 28.16 -5.37
C ILE A 110 14.95 27.04 -4.38
N LEU A 111 15.66 27.37 -3.30
CA LEU A 111 16.05 26.40 -2.27
C LEU A 111 14.83 25.82 -1.56
N LEU A 112 13.80 26.65 -1.31
CA LEU A 112 12.51 26.23 -0.74
C LEU A 112 11.75 25.28 -1.67
N LEU A 113 11.62 25.62 -2.97
CA LEU A 113 10.91 24.77 -3.93
C LEU A 113 11.60 23.42 -4.12
N PHE A 114 12.93 23.41 -4.20
CA PHE A 114 13.69 22.16 -4.34
C PHE A 114 13.64 21.32 -3.06
N GLY A 115 13.77 21.95 -1.88
CA GLY A 115 13.64 21.27 -0.59
C GLY A 115 12.27 20.61 -0.41
N LEU A 116 11.18 21.30 -0.77
CA LEU A 116 9.82 20.76 -0.71
C LEU A 116 9.64 19.52 -1.62
N GLN A 117 10.17 19.55 -2.85
CA GLN A 117 10.07 18.41 -3.77
C GLN A 117 10.83 17.17 -3.25
N VAL A 118 12.00 17.36 -2.63
CA VAL A 118 12.76 16.27 -2.03
C VAL A 118 12.01 15.67 -0.84
N VAL A 119 11.41 16.51 0.00
CA VAL A 119 10.60 16.06 1.15
C VAL A 119 9.35 15.30 0.70
N ASP A 120 8.62 15.80 -0.30
CA ASP A 120 7.45 15.10 -0.85
C ASP A 120 7.83 13.74 -1.44
N GLY A 121 9.00 13.65 -2.08
CA GLY A 121 9.56 12.39 -2.57
C GLY A 121 9.90 11.42 -1.43
N ALA A 122 10.51 11.90 -0.35
CA ALA A 122 10.83 11.10 0.83
C ALA A 122 9.55 10.59 1.53
N ARG A 123 8.53 11.44 1.70
CA ARG A 123 7.24 11.08 2.29
C ARG A 123 6.54 9.97 1.54
N LYS A 124 6.52 10.05 0.21
CA LYS A 124 5.93 9.00 -0.62
C LYS A 124 6.63 7.66 -0.41
N LYS A 125 7.97 7.66 -0.29
CA LYS A 125 8.75 6.44 -0.03
C LYS A 125 8.47 5.87 1.36
N VAL A 126 8.49 6.70 2.41
CA VAL A 126 8.21 6.25 3.79
C VAL A 126 6.77 5.73 3.90
N ALA A 127 5.78 6.45 3.35
CA ALA A 127 4.39 5.99 3.37
C ALA A 127 4.19 4.67 2.61
N GLN A 128 4.90 4.46 1.49
CA GLN A 128 4.89 3.19 0.76
C GLN A 128 5.51 2.05 1.60
N GLN A 129 6.62 2.32 2.29
CA GLN A 129 7.25 1.35 3.19
C GLN A 129 6.33 0.95 4.33
N VAL A 130 5.73 1.92 5.03
CA VAL A 130 4.78 1.67 6.12
C VAL A 130 3.58 0.88 5.62
N ALA A 131 2.97 1.29 4.50
CA ALA A 131 1.82 0.59 3.93
C ALA A 131 2.14 -0.86 3.52
N GLN A 132 3.34 -1.11 2.98
CA GLN A 132 3.76 -2.47 2.63
C GLN A 132 4.01 -3.31 3.87
N GLN A 133 4.63 -2.75 4.91
CA GLN A 133 4.86 -3.46 6.16
C GLN A 133 3.56 -3.79 6.88
N GLU A 134 2.61 -2.85 6.94
CA GLU A 134 1.25 -3.10 7.43
C GLU A 134 0.55 -4.20 6.61
N ALA A 135 0.73 -4.20 5.28
CA ALA A 135 0.14 -5.21 4.43
C ALA A 135 0.72 -6.62 4.66
N ILE A 136 2.02 -6.72 4.94
CA ILE A 136 2.71 -7.98 5.30
C ILE A 136 2.23 -8.47 6.67
N VAL A 137 2.16 -7.58 7.66
CA VAL A 137 1.62 -7.92 9.00
C VAL A 137 0.19 -8.47 8.87
N LYS A 138 -0.65 -7.79 8.09
CA LYS A 138 -2.01 -8.23 7.82
C LYS A 138 -2.07 -9.54 7.04
N PHE A 139 -1.17 -9.75 6.08
CA PHE A 139 -1.06 -11.02 5.35
C PHE A 139 -0.77 -12.17 6.31
N ASN A 140 0.24 -12.02 7.17
CA ASN A 140 0.64 -13.04 8.14
C ASN A 140 -0.46 -13.31 9.16
N GLN A 141 -1.16 -12.29 9.62
CA GLN A 141 -2.30 -12.47 10.52
C GLN A 141 -3.43 -13.28 9.86
N ILE A 142 -3.81 -12.95 8.62
CA ILE A 142 -4.83 -13.73 7.88
C ILE A 142 -4.33 -15.15 7.65
N GLN A 143 -3.05 -15.32 7.35
CA GLN A 143 -2.43 -16.63 7.13
C GLN A 143 -2.54 -17.52 8.39
N GLU A 144 -2.20 -16.98 9.56
CA GLU A 144 -2.34 -17.68 10.84
C GLU A 144 -3.78 -18.07 11.14
N ASP A 145 -4.74 -17.14 10.93
CA ASP A 145 -6.18 -17.42 11.11
C ASP A 145 -6.64 -18.58 10.22
N ILE A 146 -6.16 -18.64 8.97
CA ILE A 146 -6.52 -19.66 7.99
C ILE A 146 -5.89 -21.02 8.31
N GLU A 147 -4.64 -21.05 8.77
CA GLU A 147 -3.99 -22.28 9.23
C GLU A 147 -4.69 -22.88 10.45
N GLN A 148 -5.13 -22.04 11.39
CA GLN A 148 -5.87 -22.49 12.56
C GLN A 148 -7.29 -22.99 12.21
N ALA A 149 -7.92 -22.39 11.20
CA ALA A 149 -9.25 -22.77 10.74
C ALA A 149 -9.27 -24.12 9.99
N LEU A 150 -8.20 -24.44 9.25
CA LEU A 150 -8.19 -25.58 8.34
C LEU A 150 -8.48 -26.93 9.05
N PRO A 151 -7.85 -27.30 10.19
CA PRO A 151 -8.18 -28.53 10.91
C PRO A 151 -9.66 -28.66 11.28
N GLU A 152 -10.29 -27.55 11.69
CA GLU A 152 -11.71 -27.55 12.06
C GLU A 152 -12.62 -27.73 10.85
N ILE A 153 -12.21 -27.20 9.68
CA ILE A 153 -12.92 -27.41 8.41
C ILE A 153 -12.78 -28.86 7.94
N LEU A 154 -11.60 -29.46 8.06
CA LEU A 154 -11.38 -30.87 7.68
C LEU A 154 -12.27 -31.82 8.51
N LYS A 155 -12.51 -31.52 9.79
CA LYS A 155 -13.45 -32.28 10.64
C LYS A 155 -14.93 -32.18 10.21
N GLN A 156 -15.31 -31.18 9.41
CA GLN A 156 -16.69 -31.05 8.92
C GLN A 156 -17.02 -32.05 7.79
N PHE A 157 -16.01 -32.71 7.22
CA PHE A 157 -16.22 -33.76 6.23
C PHE A 157 -16.69 -35.03 6.93
N THR A 158 -18.00 -35.26 6.91
CA THR A 158 -18.61 -36.45 7.52
C THR A 158 -18.16 -37.72 6.79
N PRO A 159 -18.16 -38.90 7.48
CA PRO A 159 -17.83 -40.18 6.84
C PRO A 159 -18.63 -40.44 5.56
N SER A 160 -19.93 -40.13 5.55
CA SER A 160 -20.79 -40.27 4.37
C SER A 160 -20.35 -39.40 3.19
N LEU A 161 -19.87 -38.18 3.46
CA LEU A 161 -19.38 -37.28 2.44
C LEU A 161 -18.01 -37.75 1.91
N LEU A 162 -17.15 -38.27 2.79
CA LEU A 162 -15.87 -38.85 2.39
C LEU A 162 -16.06 -40.07 1.48
N GLU A 163 -16.99 -40.96 1.82
CA GLU A 163 -17.37 -42.11 0.97
C GLU A 163 -17.90 -41.63 -0.39
N SER A 164 -18.78 -40.62 -0.38
CA SER A 164 -19.32 -40.03 -1.61
C SER A 164 -18.23 -39.38 -2.47
N ILE A 165 -17.21 -38.76 -1.85
CA ILE A 165 -16.05 -38.22 -2.56
C ILE A 165 -15.23 -39.35 -3.18
N GLN A 166 -14.93 -40.42 -2.44
CA GLN A 166 -14.14 -41.54 -2.93
C GLN A 166 -14.83 -42.25 -4.11
N ASN A 167 -16.15 -42.39 -4.06
CA ASN A 167 -16.94 -43.07 -5.09
C ASN A 167 -17.37 -42.15 -6.25
N ASN A 168 -16.99 -40.87 -6.24
CA ASN A 168 -17.43 -39.85 -7.21
C ASN A 168 -18.97 -39.63 -7.27
N GLU A 169 -19.67 -39.84 -6.15
CA GLU A 169 -21.13 -39.74 -6.02
C GLU A 169 -21.57 -38.48 -5.24
N ILE A 170 -20.72 -37.45 -5.21
CA ILE A 170 -20.92 -36.25 -4.39
C ILE A 170 -22.21 -35.51 -4.76
N SER A 171 -23.06 -35.27 -3.76
CA SER A 171 -24.26 -34.44 -3.90
C SER A 171 -23.90 -32.94 -4.00
N ALA A 172 -24.41 -32.28 -5.05
CA ALA A 172 -24.23 -30.84 -5.24
C ALA A 172 -24.77 -30.01 -4.07
N SER A 173 -25.86 -30.46 -3.45
CA SER A 173 -26.47 -29.76 -2.31
C SER A 173 -25.59 -29.86 -1.06
N GLU A 174 -25.10 -31.05 -0.75
CA GLU A 174 -24.27 -31.28 0.44
C GLU A 174 -22.97 -30.50 0.37
N ILE A 175 -22.29 -30.57 -0.78
CA ILE A 175 -21.05 -29.82 -0.96
C ILE A 175 -21.29 -28.31 -1.01
N SER A 176 -22.43 -27.84 -1.58
CA SER A 176 -22.80 -26.43 -1.54
C SER A 176 -22.96 -25.92 -0.11
N GLN A 177 -23.62 -26.70 0.75
CA GLN A 177 -23.82 -26.33 2.15
C GLN A 177 -22.50 -26.25 2.88
N LEU A 178 -21.61 -27.22 2.68
CA LEU A 178 -20.27 -27.21 3.28
C LEU A 178 -19.44 -26.00 2.81
N LEU A 179 -19.33 -25.77 1.50
CA LEU A 179 -18.58 -24.64 0.95
C LEU A 179 -19.14 -23.29 1.44
N GLN A 180 -20.47 -23.16 1.52
CA GLN A 180 -21.11 -21.94 2.01
C GLN A 180 -20.91 -21.75 3.51
N ALA A 181 -21.01 -22.82 4.31
CA ALA A 181 -20.76 -22.79 5.75
C ALA A 181 -19.34 -22.32 6.04
N VAL A 182 -18.34 -22.79 5.28
CA VAL A 182 -16.94 -22.34 5.45
C VAL A 182 -16.79 -20.86 5.13
N THR A 183 -17.37 -20.37 4.03
CA THR A 183 -17.26 -18.95 3.66
C THR A 183 -17.98 -18.01 4.64
N VAL A 184 -19.07 -18.46 5.27
CA VAL A 184 -19.87 -17.63 6.19
C VAL A 184 -19.37 -17.69 7.63
N SER A 185 -18.93 -18.86 8.10
CA SER A 185 -18.62 -19.09 9.52
C SER A 185 -17.20 -18.71 9.91
N PHE A 186 -16.29 -18.51 8.95
CA PHE A 186 -14.88 -18.22 9.24
C PHE A 186 -14.49 -16.77 8.92
N PRO A 187 -13.58 -16.17 9.70
CA PRO A 187 -13.03 -14.84 9.44
C PRO A 187 -12.49 -14.70 8.02
N HIS A 188 -12.53 -13.48 7.48
CA HIS A 188 -12.01 -13.15 6.14
C HIS A 188 -12.68 -13.86 4.96
N LYS A 189 -13.77 -14.62 5.19
CA LYS A 189 -14.61 -15.27 4.17
C LYS A 189 -13.78 -16.12 3.20
N PRO A 190 -13.12 -17.17 3.68
CA PRO A 190 -12.24 -17.97 2.85
C PRO A 190 -13.03 -18.74 1.79
N SER A 191 -12.36 -18.99 0.66
CA SER A 191 -12.82 -19.89 -0.40
C SER A 191 -12.24 -21.26 -0.14
N LEU A 192 -13.12 -22.25 -0.06
CA LEU A 192 -12.76 -23.67 -0.01
C LEU A 192 -12.80 -24.26 -1.43
N ALA A 193 -11.79 -25.05 -1.78
CA ALA A 193 -11.73 -25.82 -3.00
C ALA A 193 -11.22 -27.23 -2.71
N LEU A 194 -11.78 -28.20 -3.41
CA LEU A 194 -11.38 -29.61 -3.38
C LEU A 194 -10.71 -29.98 -4.68
N LEU A 195 -9.67 -30.79 -4.61
CA LEU A 195 -9.06 -31.47 -5.75
C LEU A 195 -9.15 -32.97 -5.51
N ILE A 196 -9.79 -33.69 -6.43
CA ILE A 196 -10.12 -35.10 -6.29
C ILE A 196 -9.54 -35.86 -7.50
N PRO A 197 -8.98 -37.07 -7.34
CA PRO A 197 -8.58 -37.92 -8.45
C PRO A 197 -9.73 -38.17 -9.42
N ALA A 198 -9.44 -38.15 -10.71
CA ALA A 198 -10.43 -38.39 -11.77
C ALA A 198 -10.15 -39.72 -12.48
N GLU A 199 -11.17 -40.23 -13.19
CA GLU A 199 -10.97 -41.30 -14.16
C GLU A 199 -10.35 -40.78 -15.46
N ALA A 200 -9.65 -41.67 -16.17
CA ALA A 200 -9.05 -41.37 -17.45
C ALA A 200 -10.11 -40.82 -18.44
N PRO A 201 -9.79 -39.78 -19.23
CA PRO A 201 -8.44 -39.30 -19.54
C PRO A 201 -7.90 -38.19 -18.61
N TYR A 202 -8.65 -37.78 -17.59
CA TYR A 202 -8.24 -36.72 -16.67
C TYR A 202 -7.49 -37.30 -15.47
N LYS A 203 -6.57 -36.53 -14.89
CA LYS A 203 -5.85 -36.91 -13.66
C LYS A 203 -6.61 -36.47 -12.42
N TYR A 204 -7.17 -35.26 -12.46
CA TYR A 204 -7.89 -34.66 -11.33
C TYR A 204 -9.11 -33.87 -11.79
N TYR A 205 -10.04 -33.63 -10.87
CA TYR A 205 -11.06 -32.61 -11.00
C TYR A 205 -11.15 -31.74 -9.75
N ARG A 206 -11.57 -30.48 -9.93
CA ARG A 206 -11.74 -29.49 -8.87
C ARG A 206 -13.19 -29.15 -8.65
N ILE A 207 -13.58 -29.10 -7.39
CA ILE A 207 -14.87 -28.58 -6.93
C ILE A 207 -14.63 -27.37 -6.05
N ASP A 208 -15.23 -26.25 -6.42
CA ASP A 208 -15.33 -25.03 -5.61
C ASP A 208 -16.75 -24.46 -5.76
N GLN A 209 -17.00 -23.26 -5.23
CA GLN A 209 -18.32 -22.63 -5.35
C GLN A 209 -18.74 -22.39 -6.81
N GLN A 210 -17.79 -22.26 -7.75
CA GLN A 210 -18.07 -22.04 -9.17
C GLN A 210 -18.47 -23.33 -9.89
N ALA A 211 -18.07 -24.48 -9.35
CA ALA A 211 -18.48 -25.79 -9.86
C ALA A 211 -19.95 -26.10 -9.54
N ILE A 212 -20.63 -25.31 -8.70
CA ILE A 212 -22.03 -25.51 -8.33
C ILE A 212 -22.90 -24.59 -9.18
N LEU A 213 -23.72 -25.20 -10.03
CA LEU A 213 -24.63 -24.48 -10.93
C LEU A 213 -26.07 -24.84 -10.60
N LEU A 214 -26.99 -23.98 -11.00
CA LEU A 214 -28.43 -24.20 -10.86
C LEU A 214 -29.03 -24.58 -12.21
N ASP A 215 -29.83 -25.64 -12.23
CA ASP A 215 -30.59 -26.01 -13.43
C ASP A 215 -31.79 -25.05 -13.65
N LYS A 216 -32.61 -25.34 -14.68
CA LYS A 216 -33.81 -24.55 -14.98
C LYS A 216 -34.83 -24.52 -13.84
N ASN A 217 -34.82 -25.53 -12.98
CA ASN A 217 -35.72 -25.70 -11.85
C ASN A 217 -35.10 -25.23 -10.52
N ARG A 218 -33.93 -24.58 -10.56
CA ARG A 218 -33.14 -24.14 -9.38
C ARG A 218 -32.64 -25.29 -8.50
N VAL A 219 -32.48 -26.47 -9.07
CA VAL A 219 -31.82 -27.60 -8.40
C VAL A 219 -30.31 -27.46 -8.60
N PRO A 220 -29.50 -27.51 -7.53
CA PRO A 220 -28.05 -27.46 -7.65
C PRO A 220 -27.51 -28.74 -8.31
N TYR A 221 -26.57 -28.59 -9.23
CA TYR A 221 -25.83 -29.68 -9.85
C TYR A 221 -24.35 -29.32 -9.96
N LEU A 222 -23.49 -30.35 -10.03
CA LEU A 222 -22.05 -30.17 -10.14
C LEU A 222 -21.61 -30.12 -11.60
N LYS A 223 -20.75 -29.15 -11.90
CA LYS A 223 -19.96 -29.07 -13.12
C LYS A 223 -18.49 -28.85 -12.74
N PRO A 224 -17.78 -29.92 -12.34
CA PRO A 224 -16.38 -29.82 -11.92
C PRO A 224 -15.47 -29.33 -13.05
N GLN A 225 -14.33 -28.77 -12.68
CA GLN A 225 -13.26 -28.41 -13.60
C GLN A 225 -12.26 -29.56 -13.67
N PHE A 226 -12.09 -30.18 -14.84
CA PHE A 226 -11.20 -31.32 -15.02
C PHE A 226 -9.82 -30.89 -15.52
N TYR A 227 -8.78 -31.59 -15.05
CA TYR A 227 -7.39 -31.33 -15.38
C TYR A 227 -6.71 -32.59 -15.90
N PHE A 228 -6.07 -32.47 -17.07
CA PHE A 228 -5.11 -33.47 -17.55
C PHE A 228 -3.78 -33.33 -16.80
N GLU A 229 -3.34 -32.09 -16.60
CA GLU A 229 -2.11 -31.70 -15.92
C GLU A 229 -2.26 -30.27 -15.35
N PHE A 230 -1.37 -29.88 -14.44
CA PHE A 230 -1.30 -28.49 -13.97
C PHE A 230 -0.36 -27.66 -14.84
N PRO A 231 -0.60 -26.34 -15.00
CA PRO A 231 0.22 -25.50 -15.86
C PRO A 231 1.67 -25.36 -15.41
N THR A 232 1.95 -25.59 -14.13
CA THR A 232 3.31 -25.49 -13.58
C THR A 232 3.77 -26.83 -13.02
N GLN A 233 5.02 -27.18 -13.31
CA GLN A 233 5.65 -28.38 -12.77
C GLN A 233 5.72 -28.34 -11.24
N LEU A 234 6.00 -27.16 -10.66
CA LEU A 234 6.02 -26.96 -9.21
C LEU A 234 4.67 -27.30 -8.56
N GLU A 235 3.55 -26.85 -9.12
CA GLU A 235 2.21 -27.21 -8.61
C GLU A 235 1.98 -28.72 -8.70
N THR A 236 2.39 -29.34 -9.81
CA THR A 236 2.27 -30.80 -10.00
C THR A 236 3.05 -31.56 -8.93
N GLU A 237 4.30 -31.17 -8.66
CA GLU A 237 5.15 -31.80 -7.65
C GLU A 237 4.59 -31.66 -6.22
N ILE A 238 4.04 -30.50 -5.89
CA ILE A 238 3.40 -30.26 -4.59
C ILE A 238 2.15 -31.14 -4.46
N VAL A 239 1.29 -31.16 -5.47
CA VAL A 239 0.05 -31.95 -5.47
C VAL A 239 0.36 -33.45 -5.36
N ASP A 240 1.33 -33.96 -6.12
CA ASP A 240 1.72 -35.37 -6.09
C ASP A 240 2.30 -35.78 -4.72
N LYS A 241 3.09 -34.91 -4.08
CA LYS A 241 3.57 -35.13 -2.70
C LYS A 241 2.42 -35.18 -1.69
N LEU A 242 1.45 -34.26 -1.80
CA LEU A 242 0.30 -34.22 -0.90
C LEU A 242 -0.57 -35.47 -1.04
N PHE A 243 -0.84 -35.94 -2.27
CA PHE A 243 -1.55 -37.21 -2.50
C PHE A 243 -0.76 -38.43 -2.01
N SER A 244 0.57 -38.34 -1.99
CA SER A 244 1.45 -39.34 -1.36
C SER A 244 1.50 -39.24 0.17
N GLY A 245 0.75 -38.32 0.77
CA GLY A 245 0.69 -38.11 2.22
C GLY A 245 1.93 -37.43 2.81
N GLN A 246 2.67 -36.65 2.01
CA GLN A 246 3.84 -35.90 2.44
C GLN A 246 3.53 -34.39 2.48
N THR A 247 4.18 -33.66 3.39
CA THR A 247 4.17 -32.19 3.36
C THR A 247 5.03 -31.67 2.23
N SER A 248 4.74 -30.45 1.77
CA SER A 248 5.59 -29.73 0.85
C SER A 248 5.62 -28.26 1.23
N SER A 249 6.80 -27.68 1.21
CA SER A 249 7.01 -26.24 1.34
C SER A 249 7.72 -25.69 0.11
N THR A 250 7.46 -24.43 -0.21
CA THR A 250 8.12 -23.71 -1.29
C THR A 250 8.25 -22.23 -0.97
N GLU A 251 9.46 -21.69 -1.10
CA GLU A 251 9.71 -20.24 -0.96
C GLU A 251 9.48 -19.48 -2.28
N THR A 252 9.19 -20.19 -3.37
CA THR A 252 8.89 -19.57 -4.66
C THR A 252 7.42 -19.20 -4.77
N ALA A 253 7.18 -18.02 -5.34
CA ALA A 253 5.82 -17.57 -5.65
C ALA A 253 5.16 -18.53 -6.65
N LEU A 254 4.07 -19.13 -6.22
CA LEU A 254 3.23 -20.02 -6.99
C LEU A 254 1.82 -19.43 -7.05
N ASN A 255 1.40 -19.03 -8.25
CA ASN A 255 0.03 -18.64 -8.56
C ASN A 255 -0.58 -19.70 -9.48
N GLY A 256 -0.72 -20.91 -8.95
CA GLY A 256 -1.25 -22.08 -9.64
C GLY A 256 -2.76 -22.02 -9.84
N VAL A 257 -3.32 -23.08 -10.44
CA VAL A 257 -4.76 -23.19 -10.66
C VAL A 257 -5.50 -23.66 -9.40
N PHE A 258 -4.88 -24.57 -8.65
CA PHE A 258 -5.36 -25.09 -7.39
C PHE A 258 -4.63 -24.45 -6.19
N ILE A 259 -3.29 -24.47 -6.18
CA ILE A 259 -2.48 -23.93 -5.08
C ILE A 259 -1.99 -22.52 -5.41
N LYS A 260 -2.30 -21.55 -4.55
CA LYS A 260 -1.84 -20.16 -4.67
C LYS A 260 -1.23 -19.68 -3.37
N ASN A 261 0.09 -19.61 -3.31
CA ASN A 261 0.78 -19.19 -2.09
C ASN A 261 1.10 -17.69 -2.05
N THR A 262 0.75 -16.95 -3.11
CA THR A 262 0.80 -15.47 -3.15
C THR A 262 -0.42 -14.82 -2.50
N LEU A 263 -1.32 -15.62 -1.93
CA LEU A 263 -2.49 -15.23 -1.17
C LEU A 263 -2.42 -15.95 0.19
N PRO A 264 -3.01 -15.40 1.26
CA PRO A 264 -3.14 -16.13 2.50
C PRO A 264 -3.94 -17.41 2.25
N SER A 265 -3.30 -18.56 2.47
CA SER A 265 -3.87 -19.85 2.13
C SER A 265 -3.27 -20.98 2.94
N SER A 266 -4.05 -22.02 3.18
CA SER A 266 -3.55 -23.28 3.75
C SER A 266 -4.18 -24.44 3.00
N TRP A 267 -3.52 -25.58 3.03
CA TRP A 267 -4.01 -26.78 2.36
C TRP A 267 -3.78 -28.03 3.20
N GLY A 268 -4.62 -29.03 2.96
CA GLY A 268 -4.63 -30.28 3.69
C GLY A 268 -5.12 -31.42 2.82
N ILE A 269 -5.30 -32.56 3.43
CA ILE A 269 -5.73 -33.80 2.80
C ILE A 269 -7.00 -34.32 3.46
N LEU A 270 -7.82 -35.02 2.69
CA LEU A 270 -8.91 -35.86 3.21
C LEU A 270 -8.51 -37.31 3.07
N ARG A 271 -8.70 -38.06 4.15
CA ARG A 271 -8.45 -39.49 4.22
C ARG A 271 -9.71 -40.27 4.55
N LEU A 272 -9.83 -41.41 3.89
CA LEU A 272 -10.77 -42.47 4.22
C LEU A 272 -10.00 -43.80 4.17
N ASP A 273 -10.14 -44.61 5.21
CA ASP A 273 -9.44 -45.90 5.35
C ASP A 273 -7.91 -45.84 5.12
N GLY A 274 -7.29 -44.73 5.55
CA GLY A 274 -5.84 -44.51 5.44
C GLY A 274 -5.36 -44.07 4.05
N GLN A 275 -6.23 -43.96 3.05
CA GLN A 275 -5.92 -43.48 1.72
C GLN A 275 -6.27 -41.99 1.57
N VAL A 276 -5.44 -41.23 0.86
CA VAL A 276 -5.75 -39.83 0.53
C VAL A 276 -6.72 -39.80 -0.65
N ILE A 277 -7.94 -39.33 -0.41
CA ILE A 277 -9.01 -39.30 -1.42
C ILE A 277 -9.18 -37.93 -2.07
N ALA A 278 -8.76 -36.85 -1.40
CA ALA A 278 -8.84 -35.50 -1.92
C ALA A 278 -7.82 -34.57 -1.26
N LEU A 279 -7.46 -33.49 -1.94
CA LEU A 279 -6.79 -32.35 -1.36
C LEU A 279 -7.78 -31.23 -1.10
N VAL A 280 -7.55 -30.50 -0.03
CA VAL A 280 -8.35 -29.35 0.38
C VAL A 280 -7.48 -28.11 0.31
N TYR A 281 -7.95 -27.09 -0.39
CA TYR A 281 -7.34 -25.77 -0.42
C TYR A 281 -8.29 -24.75 0.20
N LEU A 282 -7.78 -23.97 1.14
CA LEU A 282 -8.49 -22.89 1.80
C LEU A 282 -7.72 -21.60 1.56
N GLY A 283 -8.32 -20.63 0.86
CA GLY A 283 -7.63 -19.39 0.50
C GLY A 283 -8.49 -18.15 0.68
N VAL A 284 -7.85 -17.03 1.02
CA VAL A 284 -8.49 -15.72 1.14
C VAL A 284 -8.05 -14.84 -0.03
N ASN A 285 -9.00 -14.16 -0.67
CA ASN A 285 -8.69 -13.20 -1.72
C ASN A 285 -8.18 -11.88 -1.10
N TYR A 286 -6.93 -11.90 -0.66
CA TYR A 286 -6.21 -10.74 -0.15
C TYR A 286 -4.98 -10.47 -1.02
N ARG A 287 -4.92 -9.29 -1.63
CA ARG A 287 -3.81 -8.90 -2.51
C ARG A 287 -2.87 -7.98 -1.77
N CYS A 288 -1.64 -8.42 -1.58
CA CYS A 288 -0.59 -7.54 -1.12
C CYS A 288 -0.20 -6.49 -2.18
N PRO A 289 0.30 -5.33 -1.75
CA PRO A 289 0.98 -4.39 -2.63
C PRO A 289 2.10 -5.10 -3.42
N GLN A 290 2.29 -4.71 -4.67
CA GLN A 290 3.39 -5.24 -5.48
C GLN A 290 4.73 -4.84 -4.90
N ALA A 291 5.69 -5.77 -4.92
CA ALA A 291 7.07 -5.47 -4.58
C ALA A 291 7.59 -4.33 -5.47
N THR A 292 8.35 -3.42 -4.87
CA THR A 292 8.98 -2.29 -5.57
C THR A 292 10.50 -2.45 -5.52
N GLU A 293 11.24 -1.66 -6.32
CA GLU A 293 12.72 -1.70 -6.29
C GLU A 293 13.31 -1.45 -4.89
N LEU A 294 12.56 -0.79 -4.00
CA LEU A 294 12.97 -0.42 -2.65
C LEU A 294 12.54 -1.44 -1.58
N ILE A 295 11.57 -2.32 -1.87
CA ILE A 295 10.99 -3.25 -0.89
C ILE A 295 10.78 -4.60 -1.57
N LYS A 296 11.67 -5.53 -1.24
CA LYS A 296 11.76 -6.87 -1.85
C LYS A 296 10.88 -7.91 -1.18
N ASP A 297 10.39 -7.63 0.03
CA ASP A 297 9.57 -8.56 0.78
C ASP A 297 8.23 -8.75 0.06
N SER A 298 7.94 -10.00 -0.25
CA SER A 298 6.74 -10.41 -0.97
C SER A 298 5.90 -11.27 -0.05
N CYS A 299 4.59 -11.08 -0.16
CA CYS A 299 3.62 -11.89 0.56
C CYS A 299 3.53 -13.27 -0.08
N ILE A 300 4.40 -14.15 0.39
CA ILE A 300 4.47 -15.55 -0.02
C ILE A 300 4.32 -16.39 1.23
N HIS A 301 3.35 -17.31 1.21
CA HIS A 301 3.26 -18.37 2.19
C HIS A 301 4.10 -19.56 1.73
N SER A 302 4.92 -20.12 2.60
CA SER A 302 5.77 -21.25 2.21
C SER A 302 5.02 -22.58 2.14
N GLY A 303 3.72 -22.61 2.46
CA GLY A 303 2.97 -23.83 2.69
C GLY A 303 2.89 -24.23 4.16
N PRO A 304 1.93 -25.08 4.52
CA PRO A 304 1.69 -25.48 5.89
C PRO A 304 2.88 -26.29 6.43
N LEU A 305 3.27 -26.01 7.68
CA LEU A 305 4.40 -26.68 8.35
C LEU A 305 4.14 -28.17 8.62
N ALA A 306 2.87 -28.54 8.76
CA ALA A 306 2.42 -29.90 9.02
C ALA A 306 1.36 -30.31 7.99
N LEU A 307 1.21 -31.62 7.80
CA LEU A 307 0.16 -32.16 6.93
C LEU A 307 -1.15 -32.19 7.71
N TYR A 308 -2.06 -31.28 7.38
CA TYR A 308 -3.40 -31.28 7.98
C TYR A 308 -4.29 -32.35 7.34
N THR A 309 -5.00 -33.10 8.17
CA THR A 309 -5.94 -34.17 7.78
C THR A 309 -7.19 -34.10 8.65
N ASN A 310 -8.30 -34.67 8.16
CA ASN A 310 -9.50 -34.94 8.95
C ASN A 310 -9.27 -36.03 10.00
#